data_AF-A0A6V7BBK4-F1
#
_entry.id   AF-A0A6V7BBK4-F1
#
_cell.length_a   1.000
_cell.length_b   1.000
_cell.length_c   1.000
_cell.angle_alpha   90.00
_cell.angle_beta   90.00
_cell.angle_gamma   90.00
#
_symmetry.space_group_name_H-M   'P 1'
#
loop_
_entity.id
_entity.type
_entity.pdbx_description
1 polymer ?
#
loop_
_entity_poly.entity_id
_entity_poly.type
_entity_poly.pdbx_seq_one_letter_code
_entity_poly.pdbx_strand_id
1 'polypeptide(L)'
;MSRPYQVVRVLLLLVAAYMAAGCHRQPQQTSAPQPDRNSDSRTAVPLARSLEAIHDGEIRLDFDVPATNGESPRSVFIGVRLEGRDSTSVAEAADALRKAKISAKVQLYQIEQGRTAEVELKRSQWVSRNEVEWLTIPADGAVPGLEAADADRESLLEAGLIAQGVAYTELSFASADALPSGHYVLGLALGNDRQLLIDAKAKLLIAYRAKKK
;
A
#
# COMPACT_ATOMS: atom_id res chain seq x y z
N MET A 1 28.88 55.52 -49.06
CA MET A 1 28.06 56.57 -48.40
C MET A 1 28.48 56.65 -46.94
N SER A 2 28.96 57.84 -46.52
CA SER A 2 29.10 58.39 -45.15
C SER A 2 29.75 57.52 -44.06
N ARG A 3 31.06 57.62 -43.80
CA ARG A 3 31.81 58.59 -42.97
C ARG A 3 31.68 58.40 -41.43
N PRO A 4 32.81 58.47 -40.69
CA PRO A 4 32.94 58.17 -39.26
C PRO A 4 33.08 59.44 -38.40
N TYR A 5 33.39 59.26 -37.10
CA TYR A 5 34.12 60.15 -36.16
C TYR A 5 33.38 60.63 -34.91
N GLN A 6 34.02 60.29 -33.77
CA GLN A 6 34.21 61.09 -32.54
C GLN A 6 32.96 61.34 -31.68
N VAL A 7 33.02 61.32 -30.35
CA VAL A 7 33.96 62.06 -29.50
C VAL A 7 34.23 61.32 -28.18
N VAL A 8 35.50 61.39 -27.81
CA VAL A 8 36.16 61.00 -26.57
C VAL A 8 35.58 61.71 -25.35
N ARG A 9 35.34 61.01 -24.24
CA ARG A 9 35.58 61.61 -22.92
C ARG A 9 36.08 60.57 -21.93
N VAL A 10 37.26 60.90 -21.43
CA VAL A 10 38.18 60.15 -20.60
C VAL A 10 38.02 60.61 -19.14
N LEU A 11 38.41 59.73 -18.22
CA LEU A 11 38.76 59.94 -16.81
C LEU A 11 37.58 60.07 -15.82
N LEU A 12 37.49 59.14 -14.86
CA LEU A 12 38.31 59.19 -13.66
C LEU A 12 38.33 57.85 -12.91
N LEU A 13 39.54 57.45 -12.53
CA LEU A 13 39.86 56.33 -11.63
C LEU A 13 39.41 56.64 -10.20
N LEU A 14 38.91 55.63 -9.48
CA LEU A 14 39.12 55.50 -8.05
C LEU A 14 39.19 54.00 -7.70
N VAL A 15 40.42 53.55 -7.50
CA VAL A 15 40.78 52.26 -6.91
C VAL A 15 40.67 52.42 -5.40
N ALA A 16 39.84 51.61 -4.75
CA ALA A 16 39.92 51.37 -3.32
C ALA A 16 39.96 49.86 -3.09
N ALA A 17 41.18 49.36 -2.89
CA ALA A 17 41.45 48.00 -2.45
C ALA A 17 41.18 47.89 -0.95
N TYR A 18 40.30 46.98 -0.55
CA TYR A 18 40.22 46.49 0.83
C TYR A 18 40.40 44.97 0.82
N MET A 19 41.60 44.54 1.21
CA MET A 19 41.91 43.19 1.65
C MET A 19 41.83 43.19 3.18
N ALA A 20 40.83 42.51 3.73
CA ALA A 20 40.85 42.06 5.12
C ALA A 20 40.22 40.68 5.18
N ALA A 21 41.03 39.72 5.62
CA ALA A 21 40.70 38.32 5.76
C ALA A 21 39.56 38.10 6.78
N GLY A 22 38.60 37.28 6.39
CA GLY A 22 37.60 36.70 7.28
C GLY A 22 37.03 35.45 6.64
N CYS A 23 37.55 34.28 7.00
CA CYS A 23 37.03 32.98 6.60
C CYS A 23 35.57 32.84 7.06
N HIS A 24 34.62 33.18 6.20
CA HIS A 24 33.22 32.86 6.45
C HIS A 24 32.90 31.53 5.76
N ARG A 25 33.18 30.42 6.47
CA ARG A 25 32.55 29.13 6.16
C ARG A 25 31.06 29.34 6.38
N GLN A 26 30.30 29.42 5.29
CA GLN A 26 28.85 29.30 5.32
C GLN A 26 28.52 28.03 6.11
N PRO A 27 27.73 28.10 7.19
CA PRO A 27 27.24 26.89 7.84
C PRO A 27 26.49 26.12 6.75
N GLN A 28 26.96 24.91 6.42
CA GLN A 28 26.09 23.94 5.77
C GLN A 28 24.89 23.83 6.69
N GLN A 29 23.77 24.38 6.23
CA GLN A 29 22.48 24.04 6.82
C GLN A 29 22.43 22.52 6.74
N THR A 30 22.58 21.88 7.89
CA THR A 30 22.18 20.50 8.07
C THR A 30 20.72 20.48 7.68
N SER A 31 20.44 20.12 6.44
CA SER A 31 19.10 19.76 6.02
C SER A 31 18.69 18.69 7.01
N ALA A 32 17.74 19.01 7.89
CA ALA A 32 17.02 18.00 8.64
C ALA A 32 16.62 16.89 7.64
N PRO A 33 16.60 15.61 8.04
CA PRO A 33 16.17 14.54 7.15
C PRO A 33 14.83 14.97 6.55
N GLN A 34 14.83 15.31 5.26
CA GLN A 34 13.57 15.60 4.59
C GLN A 34 12.79 14.28 4.68
N PRO A 35 11.56 14.28 5.19
CA PRO A 35 10.72 13.11 5.05
C PRO A 35 10.75 12.74 3.58
N ASP A 36 11.04 11.46 3.29
CA ASP A 36 11.21 10.97 1.93
C ASP A 36 10.11 11.54 1.06
N ARG A 37 10.49 12.31 0.03
CA ARG A 37 9.57 12.91 -0.98
C ARG A 37 8.71 11.87 -1.71
N ASN A 38 8.92 10.58 -1.42
CA ASN A 38 8.16 9.44 -1.93
C ASN A 38 7.01 8.99 -1.01
N SER A 39 6.88 9.56 0.20
CA SER A 39 5.81 9.20 1.14
C SER A 39 4.42 9.61 0.63
N ASP A 40 4.33 10.75 -0.08
CA ASP A 40 3.06 11.30 -0.59
C ASP A 40 2.48 10.53 -1.78
N SER A 41 3.24 9.62 -2.40
CA SER A 41 2.76 8.73 -3.47
C SER A 41 2.38 7.32 -2.99
N ARG A 42 2.60 7.03 -1.70
CA ARG A 42 2.27 5.71 -1.13
C ARG A 42 0.78 5.61 -0.91
N THR A 43 0.24 4.42 -1.20
CA THR A 43 -1.20 4.20 -1.05
C THR A 43 -1.50 3.76 0.37
N ALA A 44 -2.39 4.49 1.03
CA ALA A 44 -2.85 4.14 2.37
C ALA A 44 -3.91 3.02 2.34
N VAL A 45 -4.03 2.26 3.43
CA VAL A 45 -5.15 1.33 3.65
C VAL A 45 -6.45 2.14 3.90
N PRO A 46 -7.59 1.73 3.31
CA PRO A 46 -7.76 0.60 2.41
C PRO A 46 -7.38 0.91 0.96
N LEU A 47 -6.93 -0.11 0.23
CA LEU A 47 -6.53 0.02 -1.17
C LEU A 47 -6.92 -1.20 -2.00
N ALA A 48 -7.21 -0.97 -3.28
CA ALA A 48 -7.46 -2.01 -4.26
C ALA A 48 -6.56 -1.88 -5.50
N ARG A 49 -6.17 -3.02 -6.09
CA ARG A 49 -5.37 -3.11 -7.32
C ARG A 49 -5.90 -4.20 -8.24
N SER A 50 -5.96 -3.93 -9.54
CA SER A 50 -6.28 -4.97 -10.53
C SER A 50 -5.16 -6.01 -10.56
N LEU A 51 -5.49 -7.30 -10.49
CA LEU A 51 -4.52 -8.38 -10.61
C LEU A 51 -3.95 -8.50 -12.04
N GLU A 52 -4.69 -8.03 -13.06
CA GLU A 52 -4.24 -7.94 -14.45
C GLU A 52 -3.09 -6.94 -14.63
N ALA A 53 -3.09 -5.86 -13.84
CA ALA A 53 -2.08 -4.82 -13.91
C ALA A 53 -0.77 -5.20 -13.20
N ILE A 54 -0.77 -6.33 -12.49
CA ILE A 54 0.39 -6.84 -11.76
C ILE A 54 0.99 -7.95 -12.61
N HIS A 55 2.16 -7.73 -13.19
CA HIS A 55 2.81 -8.69 -14.08
C HIS A 55 3.21 -9.99 -13.34
N ASP A 56 3.52 -11.03 -14.12
CA ASP A 56 3.88 -12.36 -13.60
C ASP A 56 4.99 -12.31 -12.53
N GLY A 57 4.84 -13.11 -11.48
CA GLY A 57 5.80 -13.21 -10.37
C GLY A 57 5.19 -12.89 -9.01
N GLU A 58 6.07 -12.61 -8.05
CA GLU A 58 5.70 -12.15 -6.71
C GLU A 58 5.22 -10.69 -6.78
N ILE A 59 4.01 -10.46 -6.30
CA ILE A 59 3.43 -9.13 -6.11
C ILE A 59 4.13 -8.49 -4.92
N ARG A 60 4.88 -7.42 -5.16
CA ARG A 60 5.46 -6.56 -4.12
C ARG A 60 4.74 -5.23 -4.09
N LEU A 61 4.17 -4.88 -2.93
CA LEU A 61 3.38 -3.66 -2.78
C LEU A 61 3.70 -2.94 -1.48
N ASP A 62 4.21 -1.72 -1.62
CA ASP A 62 4.39 -0.76 -0.53
C ASP A 62 3.06 -0.07 -0.21
N PHE A 63 2.70 -0.01 1.07
CA PHE A 63 1.51 0.68 1.54
C PHE A 63 1.68 1.24 2.95
N ASP A 64 0.83 2.20 3.29
CA ASP A 64 0.85 2.84 4.60
C ASP A 64 -0.42 2.49 5.39
N VAL A 65 -0.25 2.20 6.68
CA VAL A 65 -1.35 2.16 7.64
C VAL A 65 -1.39 3.52 8.33
N PRO A 66 -2.41 4.36 8.09
CA PRO A 66 -2.48 5.69 8.69
C PRO A 66 -2.61 5.63 10.21
N ALA A 67 -2.10 6.66 10.87
CA ALA A 67 -2.31 6.86 12.30
C ALA A 67 -3.80 7.13 12.57
N THR A 68 -4.35 6.37 13.51
CA THR A 68 -5.67 6.64 14.07
C THR A 68 -5.50 7.60 15.24
N ASN A 69 -6.32 8.65 15.32
CA ASN A 69 -6.22 9.69 16.36
C ASN A 69 -6.61 9.14 17.76
N GLY A 70 -5.74 8.32 18.35
CA GLY A 70 -5.97 7.66 19.63
C GLY A 70 -6.86 6.40 19.56
N GLU A 71 -7.32 5.98 18.38
CA GLU A 71 -8.00 4.68 18.28
C GLU A 71 -7.00 3.53 18.33
N SER A 72 -7.41 2.41 18.94
CA SER A 72 -6.61 1.19 18.95
C SER A 72 -6.29 0.70 17.53
N PRO A 73 -5.10 0.11 17.31
CA PRO A 73 -4.75 -0.50 16.04
C PRO A 73 -5.82 -1.47 15.55
N ARG A 74 -6.09 -1.43 14.24
CA ARG A 74 -7.15 -2.21 13.60
C ARG A 74 -6.56 -3.46 12.94
N SER A 75 -7.29 -4.58 12.95
CA SER A 75 -6.90 -5.73 12.14
C SER A 75 -7.04 -5.40 10.65
N VAL A 76 -6.07 -5.82 9.85
CA VAL A 76 -6.02 -5.65 8.39
C VAL A 76 -5.98 -7.02 7.74
N PHE A 77 -6.71 -7.23 6.66
CA PHE A 77 -6.60 -8.43 5.86
C PHE A 77 -5.98 -8.16 4.49
N ILE A 78 -5.29 -9.19 3.98
CA ILE A 78 -4.76 -9.25 2.62
C ILE A 78 -5.59 -10.29 1.87
N GLY A 79 -6.17 -9.88 0.75
CA GLY A 79 -7.14 -10.70 0.07
C GLY A 79 -7.50 -10.21 -1.32
N VAL A 80 -8.66 -10.62 -1.78
CA VAL A 80 -9.24 -10.17 -3.04
C VAL A 80 -10.67 -9.71 -2.85
N ARG A 81 -11.11 -8.82 -3.73
CA ARG A 81 -12.50 -8.39 -3.83
C ARG A 81 -13.04 -8.67 -5.22
N LEU A 82 -14.25 -9.20 -5.27
CA LEU A 82 -15.07 -9.28 -6.46
C LEU A 82 -16.11 -8.16 -6.44
N GLU A 83 -16.44 -7.65 -7.62
CA GLU A 83 -17.44 -6.60 -7.79
C GLU A 83 -18.32 -6.86 -9.01
N GLY A 84 -19.59 -6.49 -8.93
CA GLY A 84 -20.55 -6.69 -10.01
C GLY A 84 -21.90 -6.07 -9.71
N ARG A 85 -22.77 -5.97 -10.73
CA ARG A 85 -24.12 -5.38 -10.54
C ARG A 85 -25.12 -6.36 -9.94
N ASP A 86 -24.93 -7.65 -10.17
CA ASP A 86 -25.76 -8.71 -9.58
C ASP A 86 -25.03 -9.34 -8.39
N SER A 87 -25.60 -9.17 -7.19
CA SER A 87 -25.03 -9.72 -5.96
C SER A 87 -24.99 -11.24 -5.96
N THR A 88 -25.93 -11.91 -6.63
CA THR A 88 -25.98 -13.38 -6.68
C THR A 88 -24.78 -13.90 -7.47
N SER A 89 -24.58 -13.39 -8.69
CA SER A 89 -23.42 -13.74 -9.52
C SER A 89 -22.09 -13.47 -8.82
N VAL A 90 -21.96 -12.35 -8.09
CA VAL A 90 -20.73 -12.03 -7.34
C VAL A 90 -20.47 -13.03 -6.22
N ALA A 91 -21.52 -13.40 -5.46
CA ALA A 91 -21.40 -14.38 -4.38
C ALA A 91 -21.07 -15.79 -4.91
N GLU A 92 -21.68 -16.21 -6.01
CA GLU A 92 -21.40 -17.49 -6.67
C GLU A 92 -19.94 -17.57 -7.16
N ALA A 93 -19.45 -16.50 -7.78
CA ALA A 93 -18.06 -16.40 -8.21
C ALA A 93 -17.08 -16.47 -7.02
N ALA A 94 -17.39 -15.78 -5.92
CA ALA A 94 -16.58 -15.84 -4.70
C ALA A 94 -16.53 -17.25 -4.10
N ASP A 95 -17.66 -17.95 -4.06
CA ASP A 95 -17.72 -19.33 -3.55
C ASP A 95 -16.96 -20.31 -4.47
N ALA A 96 -17.02 -20.10 -5.79
CA ALA A 96 -16.22 -20.87 -6.75
C ALA A 96 -14.71 -20.69 -6.51
N LEU A 97 -14.23 -19.46 -6.31
CA LEU A 97 -12.81 -19.20 -6.01
C LEU A 97 -12.37 -19.83 -4.68
N ARG A 98 -13.24 -19.80 -3.66
CA ARG A 98 -12.97 -20.45 -2.36
C ARG A 98 -12.87 -21.97 -2.51
N LYS A 99 -13.75 -22.58 -3.30
CA LYS A 99 -13.75 -24.02 -3.61
C LYS A 99 -12.54 -24.44 -4.44
N ALA A 100 -12.01 -23.55 -5.28
CA ALA A 100 -10.83 -23.80 -6.09
C ALA A 100 -9.53 -23.92 -5.27
N LYS A 101 -9.52 -23.53 -3.98
CA LYS A 101 -8.35 -23.65 -3.09
C LYS A 101 -7.08 -23.03 -3.67
N ILE A 102 -7.24 -21.81 -4.18
CA ILE A 102 -6.15 -21.02 -4.77
C ILE A 102 -5.08 -20.76 -3.72
N SER A 103 -3.97 -21.49 -3.81
CA SER A 103 -2.86 -21.34 -2.87
C SER A 103 -2.08 -20.04 -3.10
N ALA A 104 -1.50 -19.50 -2.04
CA ALA A 104 -0.62 -18.34 -2.10
C ALA A 104 0.53 -18.46 -1.09
N LYS A 105 1.57 -17.64 -1.29
CA LYS A 105 2.52 -17.28 -0.23
C LYS A 105 2.30 -15.81 0.12
N VAL A 106 2.06 -15.52 1.39
CA VAL A 106 1.80 -14.17 1.89
C VAL A 106 2.80 -13.85 2.98
N GLN A 107 3.55 -12.77 2.80
CA GLN A 107 4.48 -12.24 3.77
C GLN A 107 4.23 -10.74 3.93
N LEU A 108 4.32 -10.25 5.16
CA LEU A 108 4.13 -8.84 5.45
C LEU A 108 5.28 -8.36 6.32
N TYR A 109 5.91 -7.27 5.91
CA TYR A 109 7.00 -6.66 6.66
C TYR A 109 6.66 -5.22 6.99
N GLN A 110 6.87 -4.84 8.25
CA GLN A 110 6.88 -3.45 8.67
C GLN A 110 8.27 -2.86 8.42
N ILE A 111 8.32 -1.65 7.87
CA ILE A 111 9.56 -0.91 7.64
C ILE A 111 9.72 0.12 8.76
N GLU A 112 10.70 -0.11 9.64
CA GLU A 112 11.03 0.76 10.76
C GLU A 112 12.50 1.16 10.70
N GLN A 113 12.78 2.46 10.55
CA GLN A 113 14.15 3.00 10.62
C GLN A 113 15.15 2.28 9.68
N GLY A 114 14.70 1.88 8.49
CA GLY A 114 15.51 1.16 7.50
C GLY A 114 15.70 -0.34 7.79
N ARG A 115 14.99 -0.90 8.78
CA ARG A 115 14.92 -2.33 9.07
C ARG A 115 13.55 -2.89 8.70
N THR A 116 13.53 -4.16 8.31
CA THR A 116 12.31 -4.93 8.07
C THR A 116 12.02 -5.79 9.30
N ALA A 117 10.84 -5.64 9.88
CA ALA A 117 10.30 -6.55 10.90
C ALA A 117 9.17 -7.38 10.28
N GLU A 118 9.24 -8.70 10.40
CA GLU A 118 8.17 -9.58 9.92
C GLU A 118 6.92 -9.44 10.80
N VAL A 119 5.77 -9.31 10.16
CA VAL A 119 4.47 -9.21 10.83
C VAL A 119 3.84 -10.59 10.88
N GLU A 120 3.43 -11.02 12.07
CA GLU A 120 2.68 -12.27 12.23
C GLU A 120 1.34 -12.17 11.47
N LEU A 121 1.11 -13.14 10.58
CA LEU A 121 -0.14 -13.27 9.86
C LEU A 121 -0.92 -14.49 10.35
N LYS A 122 -2.23 -14.36 10.34
CA LYS A 122 -3.19 -15.42 10.66
C LYS A 122 -4.17 -15.61 9.53
N ARG A 123 -4.76 -16.79 9.46
CA ARG A 123 -5.89 -17.10 8.60
C ARG A 123 -7.05 -17.62 9.41
N SER A 124 -8.26 -17.29 8.99
CA SER A 124 -9.44 -17.98 9.49
C SER A 124 -9.52 -19.39 8.89
N GLN A 125 -10.15 -20.30 9.62
CA GLN A 125 -10.60 -21.59 9.12
C GLN A 125 -11.94 -21.90 9.78
N TRP A 126 -12.96 -22.18 8.97
CA TRP A 126 -14.22 -22.69 9.49
C TRP A 126 -14.04 -24.14 9.92
N VAL A 127 -14.22 -24.42 11.21
CA VAL A 127 -14.19 -25.78 11.77
C VAL A 127 -15.60 -26.34 11.97
N SER A 128 -16.60 -25.46 12.09
CA SER A 128 -18.03 -25.81 12.05
C SER A 128 -18.84 -24.65 11.46
N ARG A 129 -20.18 -24.75 11.37
CA ARG A 129 -21.03 -23.67 10.84
C ARG A 129 -20.92 -22.36 11.63
N ASN A 130 -20.62 -22.45 12.92
CA ASN A 130 -20.64 -21.30 13.85
C ASN A 130 -19.27 -21.05 14.50
N GLU A 131 -18.24 -21.77 14.06
CA GLU A 131 -16.93 -21.74 14.70
C GLU A 131 -15.84 -21.52 13.67
N VAL A 132 -15.08 -20.46 13.91
CA VAL A 132 -13.91 -20.07 13.14
C VAL A 132 -12.70 -20.16 14.04
N GLU A 133 -11.75 -20.98 13.65
CA GLU A 133 -10.42 -21.03 14.23
C GLU A 133 -9.51 -20.00 13.53
N TRP A 134 -8.60 -19.39 14.29
CA TRP A 134 -7.56 -18.52 13.75
C TRP A 134 -6.22 -19.22 13.87
N LEU A 135 -5.63 -19.54 12.72
CA LEU A 135 -4.36 -20.25 12.63
C LEU A 135 -3.27 -19.28 12.20
N THR A 136 -2.14 -19.29 12.91
CA THR A 136 -0.93 -18.59 12.48
C THR A 136 -0.44 -19.17 11.15
N ILE A 137 -0.12 -18.30 10.20
CA ILE A 137 0.46 -18.68 8.92
C ILE A 137 1.92 -19.08 9.17
N PRO A 138 2.42 -20.19 8.59
CA PRO A 138 3.81 -20.60 8.76
C PRO A 138 4.79 -19.55 8.24
N ALA A 139 6.04 -19.58 8.71
CA ALA A 139 7.07 -18.59 8.34
C ALA A 139 7.40 -18.54 6.83
N ASP A 140 7.10 -19.60 6.07
CA ASP A 140 7.24 -19.59 4.61
C ASP A 140 6.09 -18.87 3.88
N GLY A 141 5.12 -18.35 4.63
CA GLY A 141 3.97 -17.60 4.17
C GLY A 141 2.88 -18.47 3.52
N ALA A 142 2.98 -19.80 3.57
CA ALA A 142 2.09 -20.67 2.80
C ALA A 142 0.62 -20.59 3.28
N VAL A 143 -0.27 -20.29 2.34
CA VAL A 143 -1.72 -20.24 2.54
C VAL A 143 -2.40 -21.17 1.51
N PRO A 144 -3.22 -22.14 1.95
CA PRO A 144 -3.78 -23.15 1.05
C PRO A 144 -5.05 -22.69 0.32
N GLY A 145 -5.56 -21.49 0.57
CA GLY A 145 -6.80 -21.02 -0.04
C GLY A 145 -7.32 -19.73 0.54
N LEU A 146 -8.33 -19.20 -0.13
CA LEU A 146 -9.12 -18.06 0.30
C LEU A 146 -10.18 -18.46 1.33
N GLU A 147 -10.51 -17.54 2.23
CA GLU A 147 -11.65 -17.65 3.15
C GLU A 147 -12.51 -16.39 3.09
N ALA A 148 -13.75 -16.47 3.56
CA ALA A 148 -14.63 -15.30 3.63
C ALA A 148 -14.03 -14.21 4.53
N ALA A 149 -14.13 -12.96 4.07
CA ALA A 149 -13.71 -11.79 4.82
C ALA A 149 -14.78 -10.71 4.73
N ASP A 150 -14.78 -9.83 5.75
CA ASP A 150 -15.62 -8.65 5.79
C ASP A 150 -14.71 -7.45 6.03
N ALA A 151 -14.68 -6.54 5.07
CA ALA A 151 -14.02 -5.26 5.18
C ALA A 151 -14.89 -4.26 5.93
N ASP A 152 -14.21 -3.33 6.60
CA ASP A 152 -14.84 -2.18 7.19
C ASP A 152 -15.41 -1.27 6.10
N ARG A 153 -16.74 -1.35 5.92
CA ARG A 153 -17.46 -0.67 4.85
C ARG A 153 -17.29 0.85 4.88
N GLU A 154 -17.19 1.45 6.06
CA GLU A 154 -17.02 2.90 6.21
C GLU A 154 -15.67 3.34 5.63
N SER A 155 -14.57 2.69 6.02
CA SER A 155 -13.24 2.99 5.45
C SER A 155 -13.19 2.82 3.92
N LEU A 156 -13.87 1.80 3.38
CA LEU A 156 -13.94 1.59 1.93
C LEU A 156 -14.74 2.69 1.22
N LEU A 157 -15.80 3.21 1.85
CA LEU A 157 -16.59 4.31 1.31
C LEU A 157 -15.75 5.60 1.27
N GLU A 158 -15.07 5.93 2.36
CA GLU A 158 -14.21 7.11 2.47
C GLU A 158 -13.06 7.11 1.47
N ALA A 159 -12.50 5.92 1.20
CA ALA A 159 -11.47 5.73 0.17
C ALA A 159 -12.01 5.74 -1.27
N GLY A 160 -13.32 5.94 -1.48
CA GLY A 160 -13.96 5.92 -2.80
C GLY A 160 -13.96 4.52 -3.45
N LEU A 161 -13.78 3.46 -2.67
CA LEU A 161 -13.74 2.07 -3.16
C LEU A 161 -15.13 1.43 -3.25
N ILE A 162 -16.18 2.11 -2.79
CA ILE A 162 -17.58 1.66 -2.91
C ILE A 162 -18.33 2.56 -3.88
N ALA A 163 -18.95 1.96 -4.89
CA ALA A 163 -19.83 2.62 -5.84
C ALA A 163 -21.30 2.25 -5.59
N GLN A 164 -22.21 3.17 -5.92
CA GLN A 164 -23.66 2.92 -5.85
C GLN A 164 -24.08 1.86 -6.87
N GLY A 165 -24.96 0.94 -6.45
CA GLY A 165 -25.49 -0.11 -7.34
C GLY A 165 -24.48 -1.20 -7.71
N VAL A 166 -23.37 -1.30 -6.97
CA VAL A 166 -22.37 -2.36 -7.12
C VAL A 166 -22.37 -3.23 -5.87
N ALA A 167 -22.48 -4.54 -6.09
CA ALA A 167 -22.30 -5.56 -5.07
C ALA A 167 -20.81 -5.92 -4.94
N TYR A 168 -20.40 -6.22 -3.72
CA TYR A 168 -19.02 -6.59 -3.39
C TYR A 168 -19.01 -7.87 -2.56
N THR A 169 -18.01 -8.71 -2.79
CA THR A 169 -17.71 -9.85 -1.91
C THR A 169 -16.21 -9.96 -1.75
N GLU A 170 -15.77 -10.18 -0.52
CA GLU A 170 -14.37 -10.12 -0.12
C GLU A 170 -13.92 -11.47 0.39
N LEU A 171 -12.71 -11.83 0.00
CA LEU A 171 -12.05 -13.06 0.41
C LEU A 171 -10.66 -12.72 0.92
N SER A 172 -10.19 -13.37 1.98
CA SER A 172 -8.85 -13.17 2.54
C SER A 172 -7.97 -14.40 2.38
N PHE A 173 -6.68 -14.16 2.11
CA PHE A 173 -5.62 -15.15 2.32
C PHE A 173 -5.12 -15.09 3.77
N ALA A 174 -4.94 -13.88 4.28
CA ALA A 174 -4.26 -13.63 5.55
C ALA A 174 -4.81 -12.39 6.26
N SER A 175 -4.52 -12.27 7.54
CA SER A 175 -4.84 -11.10 8.37
C SER A 175 -3.75 -10.84 9.39
N ALA A 176 -3.44 -9.58 9.60
CA ALA A 176 -2.63 -9.11 10.72
C ALA A 176 -3.56 -8.52 11.78
N ASP A 177 -3.40 -8.94 13.03
CA ASP A 177 -4.17 -8.39 14.14
C ASP A 177 -3.51 -7.13 14.67
N ALA A 178 -4.34 -6.13 15.01
CA ALA A 178 -3.88 -4.89 15.66
C ALA A 178 -2.66 -4.25 14.97
N LEU A 179 -2.71 -4.13 13.63
CA LEU A 179 -1.58 -3.66 12.82
C LEU A 179 -1.30 -2.17 13.14
N PRO A 180 -0.12 -1.82 13.69
CA PRO A 180 0.22 -0.45 14.04
C PRO A 180 0.25 0.47 12.82
N SER A 181 0.11 1.78 13.03
CA SER A 181 0.36 2.75 11.98
C SER A 181 1.82 2.70 11.53
N GLY A 182 2.08 2.79 10.23
CA GLY A 182 3.43 2.72 9.71
C GLY A 182 3.49 2.33 8.25
N HIS A 183 4.71 2.07 7.78
CA HIS A 183 5.01 1.69 6.41
C HIS A 183 5.18 0.17 6.32
N TYR A 184 4.58 -0.43 5.30
CA TYR A 184 4.57 -1.88 5.13
C TYR A 184 4.88 -2.28 3.69
N VAL A 185 5.49 -3.46 3.54
CA VAL A 185 5.71 -4.12 2.25
C VAL A 185 5.02 -5.48 2.27
N LEU A 186 4.05 -5.65 1.38
CA LEU A 186 3.44 -6.94 1.09
C LEU A 186 4.30 -7.69 0.07
N GLY A 187 4.61 -8.96 0.37
CA GLY A 187 5.01 -9.96 -0.62
C GLY A 187 3.87 -10.97 -0.80
N LEU A 188 3.36 -11.09 -2.02
CA LEU A 188 2.28 -12.01 -2.36
C LEU A 188 2.63 -12.79 -3.63
N ALA A 189 2.86 -14.09 -3.51
CA ALA A 189 2.98 -14.99 -4.66
C ALA A 189 1.71 -15.84 -4.77
N LEU A 190 1.05 -15.78 -5.92
CA LEU A 190 -0.14 -16.59 -6.21
C LEU A 190 0.30 -17.91 -6.86
N GLY A 191 -0.35 -19.01 -6.49
CA GLY A 191 -0.08 -20.32 -7.08
C GLY A 191 -0.57 -20.45 -8.52
N ASN A 192 -0.54 -21.69 -9.05
CA ASN A 192 -0.87 -21.99 -10.44
C ASN A 192 -2.29 -21.57 -10.85
N ASP A 193 -3.21 -21.47 -9.88
CA ASP A 193 -4.61 -21.09 -10.11
C ASP A 193 -4.84 -19.56 -10.10
N ARG A 194 -3.78 -18.75 -10.16
CA ARG A 194 -3.87 -17.29 -10.30
C ARG A 194 -4.81 -16.86 -11.42
N GLN A 195 -4.82 -17.59 -12.54
CA GLN A 195 -5.65 -17.24 -13.69
C GLN A 195 -7.14 -17.20 -13.33
N LEU A 196 -7.61 -18.03 -12.38
CA LEU A 196 -9.00 -18.00 -11.92
C LEU A 196 -9.37 -16.66 -11.27
N LEU A 197 -8.42 -16.03 -10.54
CA LEU A 197 -8.64 -14.70 -9.96
C LEU A 197 -8.71 -13.63 -11.04
N ILE A 198 -7.87 -13.73 -12.06
CA ILE A 198 -7.85 -12.81 -13.20
C ILE A 198 -9.15 -12.92 -14.00
N ASP A 199 -9.55 -14.13 -14.35
CA ASP A 199 -10.77 -14.39 -15.12
C ASP A 199 -12.03 -13.93 -14.36
N ALA A 200 -12.03 -14.06 -13.03
CA ALA A 200 -13.07 -13.53 -12.15
C ALA A 200 -13.01 -12.00 -11.95
N LYS A 201 -12.04 -11.32 -12.58
CA LYS A 201 -11.78 -9.87 -12.44
C LYS A 201 -11.58 -9.44 -10.99
N ALA A 202 -11.02 -10.34 -10.18
CA ALA A 202 -10.76 -10.08 -8.78
C ALA A 202 -9.68 -8.99 -8.65
N LYS A 203 -9.86 -8.09 -7.68
CA LYS A 203 -8.89 -7.06 -7.33
C LYS A 203 -8.19 -7.46 -6.05
N LEU A 204 -6.86 -7.35 -5.99
CA LEU A 204 -6.13 -7.38 -4.72
C LEU A 204 -6.71 -6.29 -3.80
N LEU A 205 -7.01 -6.66 -2.56
CA LEU A 205 -7.54 -5.77 -1.54
C LEU A 205 -6.69 -5.89 -0.27
N ILE A 206 -6.26 -4.74 0.24
CA ILE A 206 -5.74 -4.61 1.61
C ILE A 206 -6.70 -3.66 2.33
N ALA A 207 -7.37 -4.15 3.36
CA ALA A 207 -8.43 -3.40 4.03
C ALA A 207 -8.52 -3.72 5.52
N TYR A 208 -9.04 -2.77 6.29
CA TYR A 208 -9.42 -3.00 7.67
C TYR A 208 -10.54 -4.04 7.74
N ARG A 209 -10.45 -4.97 8.69
CA ARG A 209 -11.56 -5.90 8.96
C ARG A 209 -12.72 -5.16 9.63
N ALA A 210 -13.94 -5.57 9.31
CA ALA A 210 -15.13 -5.11 9.99
C ALA A 210 -15.03 -5.41 11.49
N LYS A 211 -15.45 -4.45 12.33
CA LYS A 211 -15.56 -4.66 13.77
C LYS A 211 -16.62 -5.74 14.02
N LYS A 212 -16.32 -6.72 14.87
CA LYS A 212 -17.36 -7.66 15.35
C LYS A 212 -18.43 -6.84 16.07
N LYS A 213 -19.70 -7.08 15.74
CA LYS A 213 -20.85 -6.52 16.46
C LYS A 213 -21.05 -7.25 17.78
#